data_AF-A0A3N5QUY5-F1
#
_entry.id   AF-A0A3N5QUY5-F1
#
_cell.length_a   1.000
_cell.length_b   1.000
_cell.length_c   1.000
_cell.angle_alpha   90.00
_cell.angle_beta   90.00
_cell.angle_gamma   90.00
#
_symmetry.space_group_name_H-M   'P 1'
#
loop_
_entity.id
_entity.type
_entity.pdbx_description
1 polymer ?
#
loop_
_entity_poly.entity_id
_entity_poly.type
_entity_poly.pdbx_seq_one_letter_code
_entity_poly.pdbx_strand_id
1 'polypeptide(L)' 'MDGNAYGIIDLYTMYDATHSIANYLKSNGWSKKKDGQKKAVHHYNNSDAYVHAVFTLAGKL' A
#
# COMPACT_ATOMS: atom_id res chain seq x y z
N MET A 1 7.63 -2.34 7.83
CA MET A 1 8.43 -1.54 8.78
C MET A 1 7.72 -1.60 10.10
N ASP A 2 8.47 -1.75 11.18
CA ASP A 2 7.96 -1.60 12.53
C ASP A 2 7.44 -0.17 12.67
N GLY A 3 6.11 -0.01 12.63
CA GLY A 3 5.49 1.30 12.68
C GLY A 3 5.51 1.88 14.08
N ASN A 4 5.48 1.02 15.10
CA ASN A 4 5.34 1.35 16.52
C ASN A 4 6.67 1.40 17.30
N ALA A 5 7.77 1.01 16.66
CA ALA A 5 9.14 1.04 17.20
C ALA A 5 9.34 0.17 18.45
N TYR A 6 8.52 -0.86 18.65
CA TYR A 6 8.67 -1.82 19.75
C TYR A 6 9.57 -3.02 19.41
N GLY A 7 10.20 -3.04 18.23
CA GLY A 7 11.15 -4.06 17.80
C GLY A 7 10.51 -5.36 17.28
N ILE A 8 9.18 -5.38 17.08
CA ILE A 8 8.42 -6.53 16.58
C ILE A 8 7.58 -6.08 15.39
N ILE A 9 7.80 -6.69 14.21
CA ILE A 9 6.92 -6.50 13.06
C ILE A 9 5.77 -7.50 13.20
N ASP A 10 4.61 -7.03 13.68
CA ASP A 10 3.39 -7.83 13.73
C ASP A 10 2.41 -7.41 12.63
N LEU A 11 2.34 -8.21 11.55
CA LEU A 11 1.46 -7.98 10.41
C LEU A 11 -0.04 -8.09 10.76
N TYR A 12 -0.39 -8.53 11.97
CA TYR A 12 -1.78 -8.60 12.45
C TYR A 12 -2.21 -7.33 13.19
N THR A 13 -1.31 -6.39 13.47
CA THR A 13 -1.68 -5.08 13.99
C THR A 13 -1.93 -4.11 12.83
N MET A 14 -3.04 -3.36 12.91
CA MET A 14 -3.42 -2.40 11.87
C MET A 14 -2.32 -1.35 11.63
N TYR A 15 -1.55 -1.02 12.66
CA TYR A 15 -0.53 0.01 12.62
C TYR A 15 0.72 -0.40 11.84
N ASP A 16 1.24 -1.60 12.09
CA ASP A 16 2.40 -2.13 11.36
C ASP A 16 2.02 -2.58 9.95
N ALA A 17 0.79 -3.07 9.75
CA ALA A 17 0.25 -3.35 8.42
C ALA A 17 0.20 -2.07 7.58
N THR A 18 -0.32 -0.96 8.12
CA THR A 18 -0.41 0.32 7.40
C THR A 18 0.98 0.87 7.06
N HIS A 19 1.90 0.87 8.02
CA HIS A 19 3.28 1.33 7.77
C HIS A 19 4.03 0.45 6.77
N SER A 20 3.79 -0.86 6.80
CA SER A 20 4.40 -1.80 5.86
C SER A 20 3.86 -1.62 4.45
N ILE A 21 2.54 -1.44 4.29
CA ILE A 21 1.91 -1.14 2.99
C ILE A 21 2.43 0.20 2.47
N ALA A 22 2.47 1.24 3.30
CA ALA A 22 2.95 2.56 2.90
C ALA A 22 4.41 2.51 2.39
N ASN A 23 5.29 1.78 3.10
CA ASN A 23 6.67 1.64 2.67
C ASN A 23 6.82 0.79 1.42
N TYR A 24 6.07 -0.30 1.30
CA TYR A 24 6.07 -1.11 0.08
C TYR A 24 5.66 -0.27 -1.13
N LEU A 25 4.58 0.50 -1.02
CA LEU A 25 4.11 1.33 -2.13
C LEU A 25 5.16 2.40 -2.47
N LYS A 26 5.75 3.05 -1.47
CA LYS A 26 6.82 4.04 -1.66
C LYS A 26 8.04 3.45 -2.38
N SER A 27 8.52 2.28 -1.96
CA SER A 27 9.66 1.63 -2.61
C SER A 27 9.35 1.13 -4.03
N ASN A 28 8.08 0.87 -4.34
CA ASN A 28 7.62 0.43 -5.67
C ASN A 28 7.10 1.58 -6.55
N GLY A 29 7.56 2.81 -6.31
CA GLY A 29 7.34 3.94 -7.22
C GLY A 29 6.07 4.75 -6.97
N TRP A 30 5.46 4.65 -5.79
CA TRP A 30 4.36 5.52 -5.41
C TRP A 30 4.78 7.00 -5.51
N SER A 31 3.89 7.82 -6.06
CA SER A 31 4.09 9.26 -6.18
C SER A 31 2.77 10.02 -5.97
N LYS A 32 2.84 11.36 -5.97
CA LYS A 32 1.63 12.20 -5.92
C LYS A 32 0.79 12.13 -7.21
N LYS A 33 1.33 11.58 -8.30
CA LYS A 33 0.63 11.41 -9.58
C LYS A 33 -0.13 10.08 -9.59
N LYS A 34 -1.37 10.09 -10.08
CA LYS A 34 -2.26 8.92 -10.09
C LYS A 34 -1.67 7.70 -10.80
N ASP A 35 -0.92 7.91 -11.88
CA ASP A 35 -0.24 6.82 -12.59
C ASP A 35 0.84 6.14 -11.75
N GLY A 36 1.61 6.90 -10.98
CA GLY A 36 2.60 6.34 -10.06
C GLY A 36 1.96 5.57 -8.91
N GLN A 37 0.79 6.03 -8.45
CA GLN A 37 0.00 5.31 -7.45
C GLN A 37 -0.53 3.98 -8.01
N LYS A 38 -1.15 4.00 -9.18
CA LYS A 38 -1.65 2.80 -9.86
C LYS A 38 -0.53 1.79 -10.14
N LYS A 39 0.62 2.26 -10.62
CA LYS A 39 1.79 1.41 -10.87
C LYS A 39 2.29 0.73 -9.60
N ALA A 40 2.38 1.46 -8.49
CA ALA A 40 2.80 0.88 -7.21
C ALA A 40 1.82 -0.17 -6.68
N VAL A 41 0.50 0.05 -6.83
CA VAL A 41 -0.52 -0.96 -6.47
C VAL A 41 -0.46 -2.17 -7.40
N HIS A 42 -0.19 -1.96 -8.69
CA HIS A 42 0.00 -3.05 -9.65
C HIS A 42 1.26 -3.88 -9.36
N HIS A 43 2.31 -3.27 -8.80
CA HIS A 43 3.46 -4.03 -8.30
C HIS A 43 3.09 -4.93 -7.11
N TYR A 44 2.17 -4.48 -6.25
CA TYR A 44 1.65 -5.30 -5.15
C TYR A 44 0.86 -6.51 -5.65
N ASN A 45 0.04 -6.31 -6.69
CA ASN A 45 -0.67 -7.37 -7.39
C ASN A 45 -0.81 -7.00 -8.87
N ASN A 46 -0.22 -7.83 -9.74
CA ASN A 46 -0.09 -7.62 -11.18
C ASN A 46 -1.41 -7.89 -11.94
N SER A 47 -2.48 -7.20 -11.53
CA SER A 47 -3.83 -7.30 -12.07
C SER A 47 -4.49 -5.92 -12.12
N ASP A 48 -4.88 -5.48 -13.32
CA ASP A 48 -5.62 -4.23 -13.51
C ASP A 48 -6.95 -4.23 -12.75
N ALA A 49 -7.63 -5.38 -12.70
CA ALA A 49 -8.89 -5.52 -11.96
C ALA A 49 -8.70 -5.28 -10.45
N TYR A 50 -7.61 -5.79 -9.88
CA TYR A 50 -7.26 -5.54 -8.48
C TYR A 50 -6.97 -4.05 -8.24
N VAL A 51 -6.14 -3.42 -9.09
CA VAL A 51 -5.86 -1.99 -9.00
C VAL A 51 -7.15 -1.18 -9.06
N HIS A 52 -8.02 -1.48 -10.02
CA HIS A 52 -9.31 -0.81 -10.16
C HIS A 52 -10.17 -0.94 -8.90
N ALA A 53 -10.32 -2.15 -8.36
CA ALA A 53 -11.10 -2.40 -7.15
C ALA A 53 -10.58 -1.60 -5.94
N VAL A 54 -9.26 -1.58 -5.72
CA VAL A 54 -8.61 -0.82 -4.63
C VAL A 54 -8.94 0.67 -4.73
N PHE A 55 -8.75 1.27 -5.91
CA PHE A 55 -9.03 2.71 -6.09
C PHE A 55 -10.53 3.04 -6.07
N THR A 56 -11.39 2.15 -6.54
CA THR A 56 -12.84 2.32 -6.44
C THR A 56 -13.31 2.30 -5.00
N LEU A 57 -12.81 1.37 -4.17
CA LEU A 57 -13.15 1.32 -2.75
C LEU A 57 -12.60 2.55 -2.01
N ALA A 58 -11.34 2.92 -2.25
CA ALA A 58 -10.71 4.07 -1.59
C ALA A 58 -11.40 5.41 -1.91
N GLY A 59 -12.07 5.54 -3.05
CA GLY A 59 -12.84 6.74 -3.41
C GLY A 59 -14.26 6.78 -2.83
N LYS A 60 -14.71 5.71 -2.15
CA LYS A 60 -16.04 5.61 -1.52
C LYS A 60 -15.99 5.73 0.00
N LEU A 61 -14.80 5.63 0.59
CA LEU A 61 -14.52 5.82 2.01
C LEU A 61 -14.15 7.29 2.25
#